data_AF-A0A7V1QVK5-F1
#
_entry.id   AF-A0A7V1QVK5-F1
#
_cell.length_a   1.000
_cell.length_b   1.000
_cell.length_c   1.000
_cell.angle_alpha   90.00
_cell.angle_beta   90.00
_cell.angle_gamma   90.00
#
_symmetry.space_group_name_H-M   'P 1'
#
loop_
_entity.id
_entity.type
_entity.pdbx_description
1 polymer ?
#
loop_
_entity_poly.entity_id
_entity_poly.type
_entity_poly.pdbx_seq_one_letter_code
_entity_poly.pdbx_strand_id
1 'polypeptide(L)'
;MRRPLPYDSSRRSPTPPPGTVSLAEAAARCGITELALRQRARRGGLPVVVYAGRVFVADDIAAALAEAYALLRQIAARARAQRAPAPDPADGGGEADEVQR
;
A
#
# COMPACT_ATOMS: atom_id res chain seq x y z
N MET A 1 -37.27 -2.35 -26.22
CA MET A 1 -35.86 -2.52 -25.80
C MET A 1 -35.72 -2.05 -24.36
N ARG A 2 -35.44 -2.94 -23.39
CA ARG A 2 -35.24 -2.55 -21.98
C ARG A 2 -33.81 -2.05 -21.78
N ARG A 3 -33.65 -0.78 -21.44
CA ARG A 3 -32.36 -0.17 -21.07
C ARG A 3 -31.89 -0.82 -19.75
N PRO A 4 -30.67 -1.35 -19.62
CA PRO A 4 -30.17 -1.81 -18.34
C PRO A 4 -30.10 -0.60 -17.40
N LEU A 5 -30.71 -0.72 -16.23
CA LEU A 5 -30.60 0.31 -15.20
C LEU A 5 -29.11 0.44 -14.82
N PRO A 6 -28.58 1.67 -14.64
CA PRO A 6 -27.24 1.83 -14.12
C PRO A 6 -27.16 1.11 -12.79
N TYR A 7 -26.17 0.23 -12.66
CA TYR A 7 -25.85 -0.41 -11.40
C TYR A 7 -25.48 0.69 -10.41
N ASP A 8 -26.43 1.01 -9.52
CA ASP A 8 -26.22 1.97 -8.46
C ASP A 8 -25.31 1.34 -7.41
N SER A 9 -24.01 1.43 -7.62
CA SER A 9 -22.96 1.04 -6.67
C SER A 9 -23.00 1.86 -5.37
N SER A 10 -23.86 2.87 -5.29
CA SER A 10 -24.10 3.73 -4.13
C SER A 10 -25.06 3.13 -3.11
N ARG A 11 -25.61 1.92 -3.33
CA ARG A 11 -26.46 1.25 -2.34
C ARG A 11 -25.64 0.78 -1.15
N ARG A 12 -25.49 1.71 -0.20
CA ARG A 12 -25.07 1.56 1.20
C ARG A 12 -23.94 0.56 1.38
N SER A 13 -22.71 1.07 1.46
CA SER A 13 -21.72 0.32 2.24
C SER A 13 -22.32 0.09 3.63
N PRO A 14 -22.53 -1.16 4.06
CA PRO A 14 -22.92 -1.42 5.43
C PRO A 14 -21.88 -0.74 6.30
N THR A 15 -22.37 0.05 7.26
CA THR A 15 -21.51 0.70 8.23
C THR A 15 -20.61 -0.38 8.84
N PRO A 16 -19.29 -0.20 8.82
CA PRO A 16 -18.39 -1.19 9.41
C PRO A 16 -18.78 -1.41 10.87
N PRO A 17 -18.70 -2.66 11.37
CA PRO A 17 -18.77 -2.90 12.81
C PRO A 17 -17.79 -1.98 13.56
N PRO A 18 -18.14 -1.51 14.78
CA PRO A 18 -17.25 -0.68 15.58
C PRO A 18 -15.87 -1.33 15.76
N GLY A 19 -14.81 -0.54 15.66
CA GLY A 19 -13.43 -1.03 15.78
C GLY A 19 -12.94 -1.87 14.59
N THR A 20 -13.64 -1.82 13.45
CA THR A 20 -13.23 -2.50 12.22
C THR A 20 -13.15 -1.55 11.04
N VAL A 21 -12.33 -1.92 10.07
CA VAL A 21 -12.14 -1.21 8.80
C VAL A 21 -12.37 -2.18 7.64
N SER A 22 -12.73 -1.62 6.49
CA SER A 22 -12.90 -2.44 5.28
C SER A 22 -11.56 -3.01 4.79
N LEU A 23 -11.59 -4.14 4.08
CA LEU A 23 -10.40 -4.67 3.41
C LEU A 23 -9.71 -3.64 2.48
N ALA A 24 -10.51 -2.85 1.76
CA ALA A 24 -10.00 -1.83 0.84
C ALA A 24 -9.22 -0.75 1.59
N GLU A 25 -9.76 -0.28 2.72
CA GLU A 25 -9.10 0.71 3.58
C GLU A 25 -7.82 0.14 4.22
N ALA A 26 -7.87 -1.07 4.76
CA ALA A 26 -6.69 -1.73 5.32
C ALA A 26 -5.58 -1.89 4.26
N ALA A 27 -5.94 -2.26 3.03
CA ALA A 27 -5.00 -2.39 1.92
C ALA A 27 -4.37 -1.04 1.52
N ALA A 28 -5.17 0.03 1.50
CA ALA A 28 -4.69 1.38 1.24
C ALA A 28 -3.65 1.82 2.29
N ARG A 29 -3.93 1.59 3.59
CA ARG A 29 -2.97 1.86 4.68
C ARG A 29 -1.67 1.06 4.52
N CYS A 30 -1.79 -0.20 4.12
CA CYS A 30 -0.64 -1.06 3.87
C CYS A 30 0.11 -0.71 2.57
N GLY A 31 -0.45 0.10 1.67
CA GLY A 31 0.10 0.37 0.35
C GLY A 31 0.19 -0.88 -0.54
N ILE A 32 -0.79 -1.78 -0.44
CA ILE A 32 -0.90 -2.99 -1.28
C ILE A 32 -2.29 -3.10 -1.91
N THR A 33 -2.49 -4.06 -2.80
CA THR A 33 -3.80 -4.29 -3.42
C THR A 33 -4.77 -4.98 -2.46
N GLU A 34 -6.07 -4.66 -2.56
CA GLU A 34 -7.12 -5.38 -1.81
C GLU A 34 -7.08 -6.88 -2.08
N LEU A 35 -6.79 -7.28 -3.33
CA LEU A 35 -6.67 -8.69 -3.71
C LEU A 35 -5.59 -9.42 -2.91
N ALA A 36 -4.43 -8.81 -2.67
CA ALA A 36 -3.37 -9.41 -1.87
C ALA A 36 -3.82 -9.65 -0.41
N LEU A 37 -4.49 -8.66 0.18
CA LEU A 37 -5.01 -8.75 1.54
C LEU A 37 -6.15 -9.79 1.65
N ARG A 38 -7.03 -9.85 0.64
CA ARG A 38 -8.09 -10.86 0.51
C ARG A 38 -7.53 -12.28 0.36
N GLN A 39 -6.46 -12.47 -0.42
CA GLN A 39 -5.78 -13.77 -0.53
C GLN A 39 -5.16 -14.18 0.80
N ARG A 40 -4.57 -13.24 1.56
CA ARG A 40 -4.01 -13.52 2.88
C ARG A 40 -5.09 -13.92 3.90
N ALA A 41 -6.24 -13.25 3.88
CA ALA A 41 -7.41 -13.63 4.67
C ALA A 41 -7.92 -15.04 4.33
N ARG A 42 -8.04 -15.38 3.03
CA ARG A 42 -8.47 -16.71 2.59
C ARG A 42 -7.54 -17.84 3.02
N ARG A 43 -6.23 -17.56 3.15
CA ARG A 43 -5.23 -18.52 3.62
C ARG A 43 -5.16 -18.62 5.15
N GLY A 44 -6.02 -17.92 5.88
CA GLY A 44 -6.01 -17.88 7.35
C GLY A 44 -4.89 -17.04 7.96
N GLY A 45 -4.11 -16.31 7.14
CA GLY A 45 -3.00 -15.48 7.59
C GLY A 45 -3.39 -14.07 8.02
N LEU A 46 -4.69 -13.78 8.09
CA LEU A 46 -5.26 -12.51 8.53
C LEU A 46 -6.63 -12.78 9.16
N PRO A 47 -6.83 -12.51 10.45
CA PRO A 47 -8.16 -12.58 11.06
C PRO A 47 -9.09 -11.53 10.44
N VAL A 48 -10.29 -11.96 10.07
CA VAL A 48 -11.29 -11.12 9.43
C VAL A 48 -12.67 -11.31 10.06
N VAL A 49 -13.47 -10.25 10.05
CA VAL A 49 -14.87 -10.24 10.47
C VAL A 49 -15.74 -10.15 9.22
N VAL A 50 -16.70 -11.06 9.06
CA VAL A 50 -17.66 -11.01 7.96
C VAL A 50 -18.97 -10.43 8.48
N TYR A 51 -19.40 -9.29 7.93
CA TYR A 51 -20.64 -8.61 8.31
C TYR A 51 -21.41 -8.13 7.08
N ALA A 52 -22.71 -8.43 7.02
CA ALA A 52 -23.57 -8.11 5.88
C ALA A 52 -22.98 -8.50 4.50
N GLY A 53 -22.31 -9.66 4.44
CA GLY A 53 -21.67 -10.17 3.22
C GLY A 53 -20.38 -9.44 2.81
N ARG A 54 -19.86 -8.55 3.66
CA ARG A 54 -18.58 -7.85 3.45
C ARG A 54 -17.54 -8.28 4.47
N VAL A 55 -16.29 -8.15 4.10
CA VAL A 55 -15.15 -8.56 4.92
C VAL A 55 -14.47 -7.33 5.50
N PHE A 56 -14.28 -7.35 6.80
CA PHE A 56 -13.66 -6.31 7.61
C PHE A 56 -12.47 -6.88 8.37
N VAL A 57 -11.58 -5.99 8.78
CA VAL A 57 -10.42 -6.29 9.62
C VAL A 57 -10.52 -5.42 10.86
N ALA A 58 -10.10 -5.92 12.02
CA ALA A 58 -10.02 -5.07 13.21
C ALA A 58 -9.02 -3.91 12.97
N ASP A 59 -9.36 -2.72 13.45
CA ASP A 59 -8.61 -1.49 13.15
C ASP A 59 -7.18 -1.52 13.70
N ASP A 60 -6.98 -2.10 14.88
CA ASP A 60 -5.68 -2.35 15.51
C ASP A 60 -4.80 -3.29 14.67
N ILE A 61 -5.40 -4.35 14.12
CA ILE A 61 -4.72 -5.29 13.23
C ILE A 61 -4.35 -4.59 11.91
N ALA A 62 -5.24 -3.76 11.37
CA ALA A 62 -4.96 -2.99 10.18
C ALA A 62 -3.82 -1.97 10.39
N ALA A 63 -3.76 -1.34 11.57
CA ALA A 63 -2.67 -0.44 11.94
C ALA A 63 -1.33 -1.19 12.07
N ALA A 64 -1.29 -2.30 12.79
CA ALA A 64 -0.09 -3.12 12.95
C ALA A 64 0.45 -3.63 11.59
N LEU A 65 -0.45 -4.03 10.68
CA LEU A 65 -0.06 -4.40 9.32
C LEU A 65 0.55 -3.22 8.56
N ALA A 66 -0.05 -2.04 8.65
CA ALA A 66 0.46 -0.86 7.97
C ALA A 66 1.89 -0.51 8.42
N GLU A 67 2.16 -0.59 9.73
CA GLU A 67 3.50 -0.40 10.29
C GLU A 67 4.50 -1.45 9.79
N ALA A 68 4.12 -2.74 9.82
CA ALA A 68 4.98 -3.81 9.31
C ALA A 68 5.32 -3.63 7.83
N TYR A 69 4.34 -3.25 7.00
CA TYR A 69 4.58 -2.97 5.57
C TYR A 69 5.43 -1.71 5.36
N ALA A 70 5.26 -0.68 6.19
CA ALA A 70 6.11 0.52 6.14
C ALA A 70 7.57 0.17 6.45
N LEU A 71 7.82 -0.64 7.48
CA LEU A 71 9.17 -1.11 7.82
C LEU A 71 9.78 -1.93 6.69
N LEU A 72 9.04 -2.86 6.09
CA LEU A 72 9.52 -3.66 4.96
C LEU A 72 9.90 -2.78 3.76
N ARG A 73 9.14 -1.71 3.48
CA ARG A 73 9.49 -0.74 2.44
C ARG A 73 10.80 0.00 2.75
N GLN A 74 10.99 0.42 4.01
CA GLN A 74 12.23 1.07 4.44
C GLN A 74 13.45 0.14 4.27
N ILE A 75 13.34 -1.12 4.70
CA ILE A 75 14.39 -2.13 4.54
C ILE A 75 14.70 -2.32 3.05
N ALA A 76 13.67 -2.48 2.20
CA ALA A 76 13.85 -2.66 0.77
C ALA A 76 14.46 -1.42 0.10
N ALA A 77 14.11 -0.20 0.52
CA ALA A 77 14.71 1.03 0.03
C ALA A 77 16.20 1.11 0.40
N ARG A 78 16.54 0.81 1.66
CA ARG A 78 17.93 0.77 2.13
C ARG A 78 18.77 -0.25 1.37
N ALA A 79 18.25 -1.46 1.15
CA ALA A 79 18.96 -2.49 0.40
C ALA A 79 19.21 -2.08 -1.06
N ARG A 80 18.30 -1.33 -1.69
CA ARG A 80 18.50 -0.79 -3.04
C ARG A 80 19.57 0.30 -3.06
N ALA A 81 19.54 1.23 -2.10
CA ALA A 81 20.54 2.28 -1.99
C ALA A 81 21.97 1.71 -1.81
N GLN A 82 22.11 0.62 -1.04
CA GLN A 82 23.39 -0.06 -0.84
C GLN A 82 23.90 -0.83 -2.07
N ARG A 83 23.01 -1.22 -2.98
CA ARG A 83 23.35 -1.92 -4.23
C ARG A 83 23.57 -0.99 -5.40
N ALA A 84 23.25 0.31 -5.27
CA ALA A 84 23.52 1.27 -6.32
C ALA A 84 25.05 1.30 -6.57
N PRO A 85 25.50 1.19 -7.83
CA PRO A 85 26.91 1.37 -8.14
C PRO A 85 27.35 2.75 -7.64
N ALA A 86 28.57 2.85 -7.12
CA ALA A 86 29.14 4.12 -6.71
C ALA A 86 28.99 5.13 -7.86
N PRO A 87 28.63 6.39 -7.58
CA PRO A 87 28.61 7.41 -8.62
C PRO A 87 29.98 7.42 -9.30
N ASP A 88 29.98 7.29 -10.62
CA ASP A 88 31.20 7.30 -11.42
C ASP A 88 31.94 8.63 -11.13
N PRO A 89 33.18 8.61 -10.61
CA PRO A 89 33.92 9.84 -10.35
C PRO A 89 34.28 10.61 -11.63
N ALA A 90 33.93 10.09 -12.83
CA ALA A 90 34.26 10.68 -14.11
C ALA A 90 33.45 11.93 -14.52
N ASP A 91 32.50 12.42 -13.71
CA ASP A 91 31.85 13.73 -13.94
C ASP A 91 32.62 14.89 -13.25
N GLY A 92 33.95 14.77 -13.22
CA GLY A 92 34.88 15.87 -13.07
C GLY A 92 35.04 16.63 -14.39
N GLY A 93 33.93 17.11 -14.96
CA GLY A 93 33.88 17.94 -16.14
C GLY A 93 34.44 19.33 -15.80
N GLY A 94 35.60 19.63 -16.35
CA GLY A 94 36.45 20.76 -15.99
C GLY A 94 35.80 22.13 -16.11
N GLU A 95 36.11 22.96 -15.12
CA GLU A 95 36.26 24.40 -15.33
C GLU A 95 37.74 24.71 -15.08
N ALA A 96 38.53 24.47 -16.12
CA ALA A 96 39.87 25.01 -16.22
C ALA A 96 39.74 26.50 -16.59
N ASP A 97 40.37 27.33 -15.78
CA ASP A 97 41.14 28.49 -16.23
C ASP A 97 40.37 29.57 -17.02
N GLU A 98 39.81 30.57 -16.31
CA GLU A 98 39.63 31.90 -16.88
C GLU A 98 40.60 32.88 -16.21
N VAL A 99 41.77 32.98 -16.84
CA VAL A 99 42.70 34.11 -16.82
C VAL A 99 41.96 35.45 -16.73
N GLN A 100 42.04 36.13 -15.58
CA GLN A 100 41.80 37.56 -15.49
C GLN A 100 42.97 38.27 -14.80
N ARG A 101 43.87 38.74 -15.68
CA ARG A 101 44.64 40.01 -15.69
C ARG A 101 45.19 40.57 -14.38
#